data_AF-A0A8S0FMB7-F1
#
_entry.id   AF-A0A8S0FMB7-F1
#
_cell.length_a   1.000
_cell.length_b   1.000
_cell.length_c   1.000
_cell.angle_alpha   90.00
_cell.angle_beta   90.00
_cell.angle_gamma   90.00
#
_symmetry.space_group_name_H-M   'P 1'
#
loop_
_entity.id
_entity.type
_entity.pdbx_description
1 polymer ?
#
loop_
_entity_poly.entity_id
_entity_poly.type
_entity_poly.pdbx_seq_one_letter_code
_entity_poly.pdbx_strand_id
1 'polypeptide(L)'
;MREMADIISELNSLSDKIQKLSDDAATANADPADMAAQIALITSRINDLTASVILMHAPKGVAVASGEHLQLAAVKNLQINAGNNADIGVVKNMFIGVGRALSVFVRKAGIRLIANKGAVSVQARLSTI
;
A
#
# COMPACT_ATOMS: atom_id res chain seq x y z
N MET A 1 20.20 -2.34 -19.86
CA MET A 1 20.87 -2.31 -18.54
C MET A 1 20.66 -0.99 -17.80
N ARG A 2 20.85 0.19 -18.43
CA ARG A 2 20.61 1.50 -17.77
C ARG A 2 19.16 1.68 -17.29
N GLU A 3 18.17 1.31 -18.10
CA GLU A 3 16.75 1.46 -17.73
C GLU A 3 16.36 0.64 -16.48
N MET A 4 16.80 -0.62 -16.37
CA MET A 4 16.53 -1.42 -15.16
C MET A 4 17.18 -0.80 -13.91
N ALA A 5 18.41 -0.30 -14.03
CA ALA A 5 19.08 0.38 -12.92
C ALA A 5 18.33 1.64 -12.48
N ASP A 6 17.80 2.42 -13.43
CA ASP A 6 16.99 3.61 -13.15
C ASP A 6 15.68 3.22 -12.44
N ILE A 7 15.00 2.15 -12.88
CA ILE A 7 13.77 1.63 -12.24
C ILE A 7 14.03 1.20 -10.80
N ILE A 8 15.08 0.41 -10.57
CA ILE A 8 15.44 -0.07 -9.24
C ILE A 8 15.79 1.11 -8.32
N SER A 9 16.49 2.13 -8.84
CA SER A 9 16.79 3.36 -8.09
C SER A 9 15.51 4.08 -7.65
N GLU A 10 14.54 4.24 -8.56
CA GLU A 10 13.23 4.84 -8.25
C GLU A 10 12.45 4.04 -7.20
N LEU A 11 12.39 2.70 -7.34
CA LEU A 11 11.72 1.82 -6.39
C LEU A 11 12.38 1.82 -5.01
N ASN A 12 13.71 1.87 -4.96
CA ASN A 12 14.45 1.98 -3.69
C ASN A 12 14.18 3.33 -3.02
N SER A 13 14.22 4.43 -3.78
CA SER A 13 13.90 5.76 -3.25
C SER A 13 12.48 5.84 -2.68
N LEU A 14 11.50 5.22 -3.34
CA LEU A 14 10.15 5.11 -2.81
C LEU A 14 10.10 4.22 -1.56
N SER A 15 10.77 3.08 -1.59
CA SER A 15 10.83 2.14 -0.46
C SER A 15 11.45 2.78 0.78
N ASP A 16 12.50 3.59 0.65
CA ASP A 16 13.09 4.35 1.75
C ASP A 16 12.10 5.35 2.38
N LYS A 17 11.27 5.99 1.55
CA LYS A 17 10.24 6.93 2.03
C LYS A 17 9.15 6.18 2.81
N ILE A 18 8.72 5.02 2.30
CA ILE A 18 7.72 4.19 2.97
C ILE A 18 8.29 3.55 4.24
N GLN A 19 9.56 3.14 4.25
CA GLN A 19 10.24 2.62 5.44
C GLN A 19 10.24 3.66 6.55
N LYS A 20 10.65 4.91 6.26
CA LYS A 20 10.59 5.99 7.25
C LYS A 20 9.17 6.24 7.76
N LEU A 21 8.17 6.19 6.88
CA LEU A 21 6.77 6.32 7.30
C LEU A 21 6.33 5.16 8.20
N SER A 22 6.81 3.95 7.93
CA SER A 22 6.57 2.75 8.72
C SER A 22 7.27 2.82 10.09
N ASP A 23 8.49 3.35 10.16
CA ASP A 23 9.23 3.56 11.40
C ASP A 23 8.56 4.64 12.27
N ASP A 24 8.08 5.72 11.65
CA ASP A 24 7.27 6.75 12.29
C ASP A 24 5.98 6.15 12.89
N ALA A 25 5.34 5.23 12.15
CA ALA A 25 4.15 4.51 12.61
C ALA A 25 4.44 3.63 13.83
N ALA A 26 5.54 2.86 13.79
CA ALA A 26 5.97 2.02 14.91
C ALA A 26 6.28 2.86 16.16
N THR A 27 6.96 4.00 16.00
CA THR A 27 7.25 4.94 17.09
C THR A 27 5.97 5.52 17.71
N ALA A 28 4.90 5.62 16.92
CA ALA A 28 3.57 6.04 17.37
C ALA A 28 2.70 4.89 17.89
N ASN A 29 3.25 3.67 18.08
CA ASN A 29 2.55 2.45 18.49
C ASN A 29 1.48 1.96 17.49
N ALA A 30 1.58 2.31 16.22
CA ALA A 30 0.78 1.74 15.15
C ALA A 30 1.49 0.51 14.54
N ASP A 31 0.74 -0.47 14.02
CA ASP A 31 1.36 -1.61 13.32
C ASP A 31 2.10 -1.08 12.07
N PRO A 32 3.40 -1.36 11.92
CA PRO A 32 4.19 -0.95 10.75
C PRO A 32 3.81 -1.76 9.50
N ALA A 33 4.19 -1.25 8.33
CA ALA A 33 4.07 -1.99 7.08
C ALA A 33 5.07 -3.16 7.03
N ASP A 34 4.73 -4.25 6.32
CA ASP A 34 5.65 -5.37 6.07
C ASP A 34 6.69 -4.98 5.02
N MET A 35 7.69 -4.23 5.46
CA MET A 35 8.75 -3.72 4.59
C MET A 35 9.75 -4.79 4.18
N ALA A 36 9.95 -5.80 5.03
CA ALA A 36 10.81 -6.93 4.73
C ALA A 36 10.31 -7.68 3.47
N ALA A 37 9.00 -7.90 3.34
CA ALA A 37 8.44 -8.52 2.15
C ALA A 37 8.55 -7.66 0.89
N GLN A 38 8.42 -6.33 1.00
CA GLN A 38 8.61 -5.42 -0.13
C GLN A 38 10.06 -5.46 -0.62
N ILE A 39 11.02 -5.34 0.30
CA ILE A 39 12.45 -5.35 -0.02
C ILE A 39 12.85 -6.71 -0.61
N ALA A 40 12.32 -7.82 -0.09
CA ALA A 40 12.58 -9.14 -0.62
C ALA A 40 12.06 -9.31 -2.06
N LEU A 41 10.89 -8.74 -2.40
CA LEU A 41 10.38 -8.74 -3.77
C LEU A 41 11.34 -8.01 -4.72
N ILE A 42 11.79 -6.80 -4.35
CA ILE A 42 12.68 -5.99 -5.18
C ILE A 42 14.04 -6.67 -5.32
N THR A 43 14.71 -6.92 -4.20
CA THR A 43 16.11 -7.36 -4.19
C THR A 43 16.30 -8.78 -4.67
N SER A 44 15.39 -9.70 -4.34
CA SER A 44 15.59 -11.13 -4.58
C SER A 44 14.89 -11.65 -5.84
N ARG A 45 13.99 -10.87 -6.46
CA ARG A 45 13.20 -11.31 -7.62
C ARG A 45 13.20 -10.33 -8.77
N ILE A 46 13.18 -9.02 -8.52
CA ILE A 46 13.09 -8.01 -9.57
C ILE A 46 14.49 -7.60 -10.07
N ASN A 47 15.45 -7.35 -9.18
CA ASN A 47 16.79 -6.85 -9.56
C ASN A 47 17.46 -7.64 -10.68
N ASP A 48 17.41 -8.97 -10.58
CA ASP A 48 18.05 -9.89 -11.55
C ASP A 48 17.02 -10.71 -12.35
N LEU A 49 15.72 -10.43 -12.20
CA LEU A 49 14.61 -11.22 -12.78
C LEU A 49 14.77 -12.74 -12.54
N THR A 50 15.28 -13.10 -11.35
CA THR A 50 15.63 -14.47 -10.94
C THR A 50 14.42 -15.36 -10.66
N ALA A 51 13.20 -14.82 -10.79
CA ALA A 51 11.94 -15.53 -10.65
C ALA A 51 10.96 -15.11 -11.76
N SER A 52 9.91 -15.90 -11.95
CA SER A 52 8.81 -15.56 -12.86
C SER A 52 7.99 -14.39 -12.30
N VAL A 53 8.42 -13.17 -12.59
CA VAL A 53 7.80 -11.92 -12.14
C VAL A 53 7.49 -11.00 -13.31
N ILE A 54 6.52 -10.11 -13.11
CA ILE A 54 6.21 -9.02 -14.03
C ILE A 54 6.56 -7.72 -13.32
N LEU A 55 7.38 -6.90 -13.98
CA LEU A 55 7.64 -5.51 -13.60
C LEU A 55 7.03 -4.61 -14.67
N MET A 56 6.04 -3.80 -14.28
CA MET A 56 5.47 -2.76 -15.14
C MET A 56 6.07 -1.41 -14.73
N HIS A 57 6.84 -0.79 -15.61
CA HIS A 57 7.41 0.54 -15.38
C HIS A 57 7.16 1.43 -16.60
N ALA A 58 6.69 2.64 -16.33
CA ALA A 58 6.51 3.69 -17.32
C ALA A 58 6.67 5.05 -16.63
N PRO A 59 7.80 5.75 -16.79
CA PRO A 59 8.09 7.02 -16.09
C PRO A 59 7.04 8.12 -16.29
N LYS A 60 6.28 8.01 -17.39
CA LYS A 60 5.23 8.96 -17.76
C LYS A 60 3.81 8.49 -17.40
N GLY A 61 3.67 7.31 -16.78
CA GLY A 61 2.41 6.82 -16.23
C GLY A 61 1.99 5.44 -16.73
N VAL A 62 1.14 4.79 -15.92
CA VAL A 62 0.47 3.52 -16.22
C VAL A 62 -1.03 3.71 -15.97
N ALA A 63 -1.87 3.28 -16.90
CA ALA A 63 -3.33 3.24 -16.71
C ALA A 63 -3.82 1.80 -16.81
N VAL A 64 -4.65 1.38 -15.85
CA VAL A 64 -5.30 0.07 -15.83
C VAL A 64 -6.80 0.29 -15.74
N ALA A 65 -7.55 -0.16 -16.75
CA ALA A 65 -8.98 0.06 -16.86
C ALA A 65 -9.70 -1.21 -17.33
N SER A 66 -10.97 -1.35 -16.93
CA SER A 66 -11.87 -2.44 -17.35
C SER A 66 -13.28 -1.90 -17.52
N GLY A 67 -14.01 -2.41 -18.51
CA GLY A 67 -15.44 -2.11 -18.70
C GLY A 67 -16.36 -2.85 -17.74
N GLU A 68 -15.85 -3.88 -17.05
CA GLU A 68 -16.59 -4.70 -16.10
C GLU A 68 -15.81 -4.83 -14.77
N HIS A 69 -15.05 -5.93 -14.61
CA HIS A 69 -14.34 -6.23 -13.37
C HIS A 69 -12.84 -5.96 -13.49
N LEU A 70 -12.25 -5.42 -12.43
CA LEU A 70 -10.80 -5.34 -12.23
C LEU A 70 -10.47 -5.94 -10.86
N GLN A 71 -9.71 -7.02 -10.83
CA GLN A 71 -9.33 -7.71 -9.59
C GLN A 71 -7.82 -7.69 -9.40
N LEU A 72 -7.37 -7.24 -8.23
CA LEU A 72 -5.98 -7.33 -7.78
C LEU A 72 -5.93 -8.32 -6.62
N ALA A 73 -5.20 -9.42 -6.77
CA ALA A 73 -5.14 -10.49 -5.78
C ALA A 73 -3.72 -11.00 -5.59
N ALA A 74 -3.34 -11.28 -4.33
CA ALA A 74 -2.07 -11.89 -3.97
C ALA A 74 -2.27 -12.87 -2.80
N VAL A 75 -1.62 -14.04 -2.85
CA VAL A 75 -1.73 -15.07 -1.79
C VAL A 75 -0.96 -14.69 -0.53
N LYS A 76 0.13 -13.93 -0.68
CA LYS A 76 0.95 -13.46 0.45
C LYS A 76 0.60 -12.03 0.80
N ASN A 77 1.13 -11.07 0.03
CA ASN A 77 1.05 -9.65 0.35
C ASN A 77 0.58 -8.85 -0.87
N LEU A 78 -0.31 -7.89 -0.63
CA LEU A 78 -0.67 -6.83 -1.56
C LEU A 78 -0.16 -5.50 -0.99
N GLN A 79 0.63 -4.77 -1.78
CA GLN A 79 1.24 -3.50 -1.39
C GLN A 79 0.87 -2.41 -2.40
N ILE A 80 0.45 -1.24 -1.91
CA ILE A 80 0.07 -0.09 -2.73
C ILE A 80 0.78 1.12 -2.13
N ASN A 81 1.79 1.65 -2.84
CA ASN A 81 2.63 2.75 -2.37
C ASN A 81 2.58 3.91 -3.37
N ALA A 82 2.56 5.14 -2.86
CA ALA A 82 2.62 6.36 -3.66
C ALA A 82 3.61 7.34 -3.04
N GLY A 83 4.43 8.00 -3.88
CA GLY A 83 5.38 9.02 -3.43
C GLY A 83 4.75 10.38 -3.11
N ASN A 84 3.48 10.57 -3.47
CA ASN A 84 2.71 11.79 -3.24
C ASN A 84 1.31 11.43 -2.70
N ASN A 85 0.27 11.48 -3.53
CA ASN A 85 -1.10 11.19 -3.13
C ASN A 85 -1.54 9.78 -3.59
N ALA A 86 -2.45 9.18 -2.84
CA ALA A 86 -3.23 8.03 -3.27
C ALA A 86 -4.71 8.35 -3.08
N ASP A 87 -5.46 8.37 -4.17
CA ASP A 87 -6.90 8.66 -4.18
C ASP A 87 -7.67 7.36 -4.49
N ILE A 88 -8.60 7.00 -3.61
CA ILE A 88 -9.46 5.82 -3.78
C ILE A 88 -10.91 6.30 -3.79
N GLY A 89 -11.58 6.18 -4.94
CA GLY A 89 -12.97 6.56 -5.13
C GLY A 89 -13.84 5.34 -5.44
N VAL A 90 -14.99 5.22 -4.76
CA VAL A 90 -15.97 4.16 -5.02
C VAL A 90 -17.38 4.77 -5.07
N VAL A 91 -18.13 4.49 -6.14
CA VAL A 91 -19.45 5.10 -6.38
C VAL A 91 -20.54 4.54 -5.45
N LYS A 92 -20.48 3.25 -5.14
CA LYS A 92 -21.49 2.58 -4.30
C LYS A 92 -20.95 2.28 -2.91
N ASN A 93 -20.23 1.16 -2.76
CA ASN A 93 -19.82 0.65 -1.46
C ASN A 93 -18.33 0.32 -1.45
N MET A 94 -17.59 0.86 -0.49
CA MET A 94 -16.23 0.43 -0.17
C MET A 94 -16.27 -0.55 1.01
N PHE A 95 -15.65 -1.72 0.87
CA PHE A 95 -15.48 -2.69 1.95
C PHE A 95 -13.99 -2.95 2.17
N ILE A 96 -13.57 -2.88 3.44
CA ILE A 96 -12.20 -3.23 3.87
C ILE A 96 -12.33 -4.31 4.94
N GLY A 97 -12.09 -5.57 4.56
CA GLY A 97 -12.04 -6.70 5.48
C GLY A 97 -10.60 -6.97 5.93
N VAL A 98 -10.36 -6.97 7.24
CA VAL A 98 -9.05 -7.30 7.82
C VAL A 98 -9.19 -8.47 8.79
N GLY A 99 -8.28 -9.45 8.71
CA GLY A 99 -8.33 -10.64 9.56
C GLY A 99 -7.70 -10.47 10.95
N ARG A 100 -6.78 -9.51 11.10
CA ARG A 100 -6.03 -9.30 12.35
C ARG A 100 -6.14 -7.87 12.87
N ALA A 101 -5.63 -6.89 12.13
CA ALA A 101 -5.60 -5.50 12.55
C ALA A 101 -5.75 -4.56 11.35
N LEU A 102 -6.47 -3.44 11.57
CA LEU A 102 -6.46 -2.29 10.67
C LEU A 102 -5.68 -1.18 11.37
N SER A 103 -4.46 -0.92 10.91
CA SER A 103 -3.61 0.18 11.38
C SER A 103 -3.69 1.34 10.41
N VAL A 104 -4.03 2.53 10.91
CA VAL A 104 -4.09 3.77 10.13
C VAL A 104 -3.22 4.80 10.82
N PHE A 105 -2.13 5.18 10.16
CA PHE A 105 -1.18 6.15 10.68
C PHE A 105 -1.13 7.39 9.79
N VAL A 106 -1.14 8.58 10.42
CA VAL A 106 -0.97 9.86 9.73
C VAL A 106 0.09 10.68 10.46
N ARG A 107 1.18 10.99 9.76
CA ARG A 107 2.34 11.68 10.36
C ARG A 107 2.10 13.15 10.75
N LYS A 108 1.20 13.86 10.07
CA LYS A 108 1.04 15.32 10.24
C LYS A 108 -0.41 15.79 10.34
N ALA A 109 -1.22 15.57 9.30
CA ALA A 109 -2.50 16.26 9.12
C ALA A 109 -3.70 15.64 9.87
N GLY A 110 -3.51 14.51 10.56
CA GLY A 110 -4.58 13.75 11.23
C GLY A 110 -5.50 12.98 10.27
N ILE A 111 -6.45 12.22 10.86
CA ILE A 111 -7.44 11.42 10.13
C ILE A 111 -8.77 12.19 10.12
N ARG A 112 -9.43 12.26 8.96
CA ARG A 112 -10.78 12.82 8.82
C ARG A 112 -11.74 11.74 8.31
N LEU A 113 -12.78 11.45 9.09
CA LEU A 113 -13.86 10.54 8.72
C LEU A 113 -15.16 11.35 8.66
N ILE A 114 -15.69 11.58 7.46
CA ILE A 114 -16.82 12.49 7.23
C ILE A 114 -17.92 11.76 6.46
N ALA A 115 -19.14 11.78 7.00
CA ALA A 115 -20.34 11.34 6.29
C ALA A 115 -21.19 12.57 5.93
N ASN A 116 -21.40 12.82 4.63
CA ASN A 116 -22.29 13.90 4.18
C ASN A 116 -23.76 13.63 4.55
N LYS A 117 -24.15 12.34 4.54
CA LYS A 117 -25.45 11.84 4.99
C LYS A 117 -25.26 10.51 5.70
N GLY A 118 -26.12 10.24 6.68
CA GLY A 118 -26.04 9.02 7.49
C GLY A 118 -25.08 9.14 8.67
N ALA A 119 -25.12 8.15 9.55
CA ALA A 119 -24.29 8.11 10.76
C ALA A 119 -22.91 7.51 10.47
N VAL A 120 -21.88 8.03 11.16
CA VAL A 120 -20.60 7.33 11.33
C VAL A 120 -20.72 6.45 12.58
N SER A 121 -20.56 5.13 12.43
CA SER A 121 -20.56 4.19 13.55
C SER A 121 -19.18 3.58 13.72
N VAL A 122 -18.65 3.66 14.94
CA VAL A 122 -17.44 2.94 15.36
C VAL A 122 -17.84 2.04 16.52
N GLN A 123 -17.58 0.75 16.39
CA GLN A 123 -17.88 -0.24 17.43
C GLN A 123 -16.61 -1.02 17.72
N ALA A 124 -16.21 -1.06 19.00
CA ALA A 124 -15.25 -2.02 19.51
C ALA A 124 -16.04 -3.13 20.22
N ARG A 125 -16.01 -4.34 19.68
CA ARG A 125 -16.62 -5.51 20.33
C ARG A 125 -15.48 -6.32 20.95
N LEU A 126 -15.51 -6.46 22.27
CA LEU A 126 -14.55 -7.29 23.00
C LEU A 126 -14.68 -8.75 22.53
N SER A 127 -13.56 -9.38 22.20
CA SER A 127 -13.29 -10.73 22.69
C SER A 127 -12.77 -10.56 24.12
N THR A 128 -13.51 -11.08 25.09
CA THR A 128 -13.41 -10.91 26.55
C THR A 128 -11.99 -10.73 27.13
N ILE A 129 -11.92 -9.77 28.07
CA ILE A 129 -10.94 -9.42 29.15
C ILE A 129 -9.55 -10.06 29.09
#